data_AF-A0A6S6TER4-F1
#
_entry.id   AF-A0A6S6TER4-F1
#
_cell.length_a   1.000
_cell.length_b   1.000
_cell.length_c   1.000
_cell.angle_alpha   90.00
_cell.angle_beta   90.00
_cell.angle_gamma   90.00
#
_symmetry.space_group_name_H-M   'P 1'
#
loop_
_entity.id
_entity.type
_entity.pdbx_description
1 polymer ?
#
loop_
_entity_poly.entity_id
_entity_poly.type
_entity_poly.pdbx_seq_one_letter_code
_entity_poly.pdbx_strand_id
1 'polypeptide(L)'
;MRRQFVLVLWKTSMNRGHKAFTIVEVLISITLLSLVLMALYKSADLMRASNLHLFNHLKKSTNTLKGSTTLYKDLIHAEHNITINTEENFHRLSIENTSHSLYGLAQAKVVWLIHKTDNTLLRVEGGDYNIPLKNEERVEIDIIAKNVELFKVYKSKKKDKILAMIQVKGQDPQVFMSQNIAEAPPKPKDSNTTKPVTPKVP
;
A
#
# COMPACT_ATOMS: atom_id res chain seq x y z
N MET A 1 42.96 -66.44 -45.21
CA MET A 1 43.36 -66.53 -43.78
C MET A 1 43.89 -65.18 -43.27
N ARG A 2 43.02 -64.18 -43.11
CA ARG A 2 43.37 -62.83 -42.60
C ARG A 2 42.73 -62.57 -41.23
N ARG A 3 42.94 -63.48 -40.27
CA ARG A 3 42.36 -63.35 -38.92
C ARG A 3 43.38 -63.33 -37.77
N GLN A 4 44.67 -63.50 -38.03
CA GLN A 4 45.69 -63.49 -36.97
C GLN A 4 46.42 -62.14 -36.79
N PHE A 5 46.30 -61.19 -37.74
CA PHE A 5 47.05 -59.92 -37.66
C PHE A 5 46.38 -58.81 -36.84
N VAL A 6 45.08 -58.93 -36.51
CA VAL A 6 44.35 -57.86 -35.79
C VAL A 6 44.50 -58.00 -34.26
N LEU A 7 44.83 -59.18 -33.75
CA LEU A 7 44.91 -59.45 -32.31
C LEU A 7 46.21 -58.96 -31.65
N VAL A 8 47.26 -58.65 -32.42
CA VAL A 8 48.53 -58.13 -31.88
C VAL A 8 48.48 -56.62 -31.64
N LEU A 9 47.67 -55.88 -32.42
CA LEU A 9 47.59 -54.41 -32.36
C LEU A 9 46.65 -53.87 -31.27
N TRP A 10 45.78 -54.70 -30.69
CA TRP A 10 44.88 -54.27 -29.61
C TRP A 10 45.43 -54.56 -28.20
N LYS A 11 46.46 -55.40 -28.08
CA LYS A 11 47.06 -55.76 -26.78
C LYS A 11 48.03 -54.70 -26.24
N THR A 12 48.42 -53.71 -27.05
CA THR A 12 49.36 -52.64 -26.66
C THR A 12 48.68 -51.31 -26.31
N SER A 13 47.35 -51.18 -26.44
CA SER A 13 46.62 -49.93 -26.15
C SER A 13 45.93 -49.89 -24.78
N MET A 14 46.21 -50.86 -23.91
CA MET A 14 45.48 -51.03 -22.64
C MET A 14 46.40 -51.09 -21.42
N ASN A 15 47.43 -50.24 -21.40
CA ASN A 15 48.28 -50.04 -20.22
C ASN A 15 48.59 -48.55 -19.99
N ARG A 16 47.55 -47.71 -19.98
CA ARG A 16 47.65 -46.37 -19.37
C ARG A 16 47.25 -46.54 -17.92
N GLY A 17 48.25 -46.65 -17.03
CA GLY A 17 48.00 -46.62 -15.60
C GLY A 17 47.16 -45.39 -15.25
N HIS A 18 45.99 -45.60 -14.65
CA HIS A 18 45.22 -44.51 -14.08
C HIS A 18 46.09 -43.86 -13.00
N LYS A 19 46.54 -42.62 -13.24
CA LYS A 19 47.24 -41.85 -12.21
C LYS A 19 46.26 -41.60 -11.07
N ALA A 20 46.43 -42.31 -9.97
CA ALA A 20 45.67 -42.08 -8.76
C ALA A 20 46.11 -40.74 -8.15
N PHE A 21 45.14 -39.96 -7.68
CA PHE A 21 45.42 -38.72 -6.97
C PHE A 21 46.21 -39.01 -5.69
N THR A 22 47.18 -38.15 -5.40
CA THR A 22 47.91 -38.25 -4.13
C THR A 22 47.03 -37.79 -2.97
N ILE A 23 47.21 -38.39 -1.79
CA ILE A 23 46.48 -37.99 -0.56
C ILE A 23 46.66 -36.50 -0.27
N VAL A 24 47.83 -35.95 -0.58
CA VAL A 24 48.15 -34.54 -0.39
C VAL A 24 47.32 -33.63 -1.32
N GLU A 25 47.16 -33.98 -2.60
CA GLU A 25 46.28 -33.23 -3.52
C GLU A 25 44.81 -33.25 -3.07
N VAL A 26 44.34 -34.39 -2.57
CA VAL A 26 42.98 -34.50 -2.02
C VAL A 26 42.80 -33.58 -0.81
N LEU A 27 43.79 -33.54 0.10
CA LEU A 27 43.76 -32.67 1.27
C LEU A 27 43.72 -31.18 0.87
N ILE A 28 44.57 -30.78 -0.08
CA ILE A 28 44.62 -29.41 -0.61
C ILE A 28 43.31 -29.04 -1.32
N SER A 29 42.69 -29.98 -2.03
CA SER A 29 41.42 -29.76 -2.72
C SER A 29 40.26 -29.55 -1.75
N ILE A 30 40.20 -30.33 -0.67
CA ILE A 30 39.15 -30.19 0.36
C ILE A 30 39.29 -28.86 1.11
N THR A 31 40.51 -28.44 1.44
CA THR A 31 40.73 -27.16 2.13
C THR A 31 40.37 -25.97 1.25
N LEU A 32 40.77 -25.98 -0.03
CA LEU A 32 40.37 -24.96 -1.01
C LEU A 32 38.85 -24.95 -1.21
N LEU A 33 38.22 -26.11 -1.36
CA LEU A 33 36.77 -26.23 -1.51
C LEU A 33 36.04 -25.66 -0.29
N SER A 34 36.52 -25.95 0.92
CA SER A 34 35.92 -25.44 2.16
C SER A 34 35.97 -23.90 2.24
N LEU A 35 37.09 -23.30 1.80
CA LEU A 35 37.24 -21.85 1.74
C LEU A 35 36.27 -21.22 0.73
N VAL A 36 36.14 -21.83 -0.45
CA VAL A 36 35.19 -21.39 -1.50
C VAL A 36 33.75 -21.50 -1.02
N LEU A 37 33.37 -22.62 -0.39
CA LEU A 37 32.03 -22.82 0.16
C LEU A 37 31.69 -21.75 1.20
N MET A 38 32.63 -21.41 2.10
CA MET A 38 32.41 -20.36 3.10
C MET A 38 32.15 -18.99 2.46
N ALA A 39 32.89 -18.64 1.41
CA ALA A 39 32.67 -17.40 0.66
C ALA A 39 31.31 -17.40 -0.07
N LEU A 40 30.92 -18.53 -0.66
CA LEU A 40 29.64 -18.69 -1.34
C LEU A 40 28.46 -18.57 -0.38
N TYR A 41 28.53 -19.20 0.79
CA TYR A 41 27.49 -19.09 1.81
C TYR A 41 27.32 -17.64 2.29
N LYS A 42 28.43 -16.93 2.53
CA LYS A 42 28.37 -15.50 2.89
C LYS A 42 27.77 -14.65 1.79
N SER A 43 28.12 -14.90 0.52
CA SER A 43 27.56 -14.18 -0.62
C SER A 43 26.04 -14.42 -0.76
N ALA A 44 25.61 -15.67 -0.63
CA ALA A 44 24.20 -16.04 -0.70
C ALA A 44 23.37 -15.39 0.44
N ASP A 45 23.91 -15.36 1.65
CA ASP A 45 23.25 -14.73 2.79
C ASP A 45 23.14 -13.20 2.62
N LEU A 46 24.22 -12.57 2.15
CA LEU A 46 24.21 -11.14 1.81
C LEU A 46 23.18 -10.81 0.72
N MET A 47 23.11 -11.61 -0.34
CA MET A 47 22.10 -11.46 -1.40
C MET A 47 20.68 -11.60 -0.85
N ARG A 48 20.46 -12.59 0.04
CA ARG A 48 19.15 -12.81 0.67
C ARG A 48 18.73 -11.61 1.52
N ALA A 49 19.64 -11.09 2.35
CA ALA A 49 19.40 -9.91 3.17
C ALA A 49 19.12 -8.66 2.33
N SER A 50 19.91 -8.45 1.27
CA SER A 50 19.70 -7.34 0.31
C SER A 50 18.34 -7.42 -0.37
N ASN A 51 17.96 -8.59 -0.87
CA ASN A 51 16.66 -8.81 -1.50
C ASN A 51 15.50 -8.56 -0.53
N LEU A 52 15.63 -8.99 0.73
CA LEU A 52 14.62 -8.73 1.76
C LEU A 52 14.48 -7.23 2.05
N HIS A 53 15.60 -6.51 2.11
CA HIS A 53 15.60 -5.06 2.27
C HIS A 53 14.93 -4.35 1.08
N LEU A 54 15.27 -4.72 -0.16
CA LEU A 54 14.64 -4.18 -1.37
C LEU A 54 13.14 -4.48 -1.41
N PHE A 55 12.74 -5.70 -1.08
CA PHE A 55 11.33 -6.09 -1.01
C PHE A 55 10.56 -5.26 0.02
N ASN A 56 11.14 -5.05 1.20
CA ASN A 56 10.51 -4.23 2.24
C ASN A 56 10.38 -2.76 1.80
N HIS A 57 11.39 -2.23 1.12
CA HIS A 57 11.34 -0.87 0.56
C HIS A 57 10.23 -0.76 -0.50
N LEU A 58 10.16 -1.72 -1.43
CA LEU A 58 9.11 -1.80 -2.45
C LEU A 58 7.72 -1.90 -1.81
N LYS A 59 7.53 -2.82 -0.86
CA LYS A 59 6.27 -3.00 -0.13
C LYS A 59 5.83 -1.72 0.58
N LYS A 60 6.76 -1.00 1.22
CA LYS A 60 6.48 0.28 1.89
C LYS A 60 6.03 1.33 0.87
N SER A 61 6.72 1.45 -0.26
CA SER A 61 6.37 2.39 -1.34
C SER A 61 5.04 2.04 -2.02
N THR A 62 4.76 0.75 -2.25
CA THR A 62 3.49 0.30 -2.82
C THR A 62 2.32 0.58 -1.88
N ASN A 63 2.49 0.33 -0.57
CA ASN A 63 1.43 0.58 0.41
C ASN A 63 1.13 2.08 0.56
N THR A 64 2.15 2.94 0.54
CA THR A 64 1.94 4.39 0.64
C THR A 64 1.29 4.93 -0.63
N LEU A 65 1.67 4.43 -1.81
CA LEU A 65 0.98 4.71 -3.07
C LEU A 65 -0.48 4.21 -3.05
N LYS A 66 -0.75 3.04 -2.47
CA LYS A 66 -2.11 2.51 -2.30
C LYS A 66 -2.99 3.46 -1.48
N GLY A 67 -2.46 4.05 -0.41
CA GLY A 67 -3.19 5.04 0.39
C GLY A 67 -3.61 6.27 -0.42
N SER A 68 -2.65 6.91 -1.10
CA SER A 68 -2.92 8.11 -1.92
C SER A 68 -3.85 7.82 -3.10
N THR A 69 -3.68 6.67 -3.76
CA THR A 69 -4.57 6.25 -4.86
C THR A 69 -5.99 5.93 -4.38
N THR A 70 -6.14 5.34 -3.20
CA THR A 70 -7.46 5.08 -2.58
C THR A 70 -8.14 6.39 -2.23
N LEU A 71 -7.44 7.32 -1.58
CA LEU A 71 -7.99 8.64 -1.26
C LEU A 71 -8.36 9.42 -2.53
N TYR A 72 -7.53 9.35 -3.58
CA TYR A 72 -7.85 9.94 -4.86
C TYR A 72 -9.14 9.37 -5.46
N LYS A 73 -9.30 8.04 -5.43
CA LYS A 73 -10.52 7.37 -5.90
C LYS A 73 -11.75 7.74 -5.08
N ASP A 74 -11.61 7.80 -3.75
CA ASP A 74 -12.70 8.23 -2.87
C ASP A 74 -13.15 9.66 -3.21
N LEU A 75 -12.20 10.55 -3.54
CA LEU A 75 -12.48 11.96 -3.88
C LEU A 75 -13.11 12.16 -5.26
N ILE A 76 -12.72 11.39 -6.28
CA ILE A 76 -13.30 11.52 -7.64
C ILE A 76 -14.68 10.86 -7.76
N HIS A 77 -14.97 9.85 -6.93
CA HIS A 77 -16.26 9.14 -6.91
C HIS A 77 -17.21 9.67 -5.84
N ALA A 78 -16.77 10.68 -5.08
CA ALA A 78 -17.63 11.40 -4.15
C ALA A 78 -18.70 12.14 -4.94
N GLU A 79 -19.97 11.87 -4.64
CA GLU A 79 -21.07 12.56 -5.30
C GLU A 79 -21.07 14.01 -4.84
N HIS A 80 -21.44 14.26 -3.57
CA HIS A 80 -21.56 15.61 -3.02
C HIS A 80 -21.35 15.54 -1.50
N ASN A 81 -21.09 16.67 -0.83
CA ASN A 81 -20.94 16.77 0.64
C ASN A 81 -19.65 16.19 1.23
N ILE A 82 -18.52 16.51 0.63
CA ILE A 82 -17.24 16.36 1.30
C ILE A 82 -17.18 17.38 2.45
N THR A 83 -16.90 16.96 3.68
CA THR A 83 -16.61 17.86 4.81
C THR A 83 -15.16 17.71 5.23
N ILE A 84 -14.51 18.82 5.56
CA ILE A 84 -13.13 18.85 6.03
C ILE A 84 -13.15 19.56 7.37
N ASN A 85 -12.91 18.80 8.43
CA ASN A 85 -12.82 19.33 9.78
C ASN A 85 -11.34 19.36 10.16
N THR A 86 -10.85 20.49 10.65
CA THR A 86 -9.48 20.56 11.15
C THR A 86 -9.50 20.20 12.64
N GLU A 87 -8.83 19.11 13.01
CA GLU A 87 -8.67 18.67 14.39
C GLU A 87 -7.20 18.80 14.78
N GLU A 88 -6.91 19.82 15.60
CA GLU A 88 -5.56 20.17 16.03
C GLU A 88 -4.60 20.37 14.84
N ASN A 89 -3.75 19.37 14.56
CA ASN A 89 -2.70 19.39 13.54
C ASN A 89 -3.06 18.62 12.26
N PHE A 90 -4.15 17.86 12.27
CA PHE A 90 -4.57 16.98 11.18
C PHE A 90 -5.96 17.33 10.68
N HIS A 91 -6.21 17.07 9.39
CA HIS A 91 -7.55 17.21 8.84
C HIS A 91 -8.29 15.87 8.96
N ARG A 92 -9.56 15.94 9.32
CA ARG A 92 -10.53 14.86 9.14
C ARG A 92 -11.31 15.15 7.87
N LEU A 93 -11.39 14.16 6.99
CA LEU A 93 -12.14 14.25 5.74
C LEU A 93 -13.30 13.27 5.82
N SER A 94 -14.52 13.76 5.74
CA SER A 94 -15.73 12.93 5.69
C SER A 94 -16.39 13.07 4.33
N ILE A 95 -16.74 11.95 3.73
CA ILE A 95 -17.43 11.85 2.45
C ILE A 95 -18.72 11.10 2.74
N GLU A 96 -19.85 11.81 2.72
CA GLU A 96 -21.14 11.22 3.10
C GLU A 96 -21.63 10.20 2.06
N ASN A 97 -21.32 10.41 0.78
CA ASN A 97 -21.69 9.49 -0.28
C ASN A 97 -20.59 9.35 -1.34
N THR A 98 -20.08 8.13 -1.50
CA THR A 98 -19.17 7.74 -2.59
C THR A 98 -19.58 6.39 -3.19
N SER A 99 -19.42 6.28 -4.51
CA SER A 99 -19.56 5.00 -5.23
C SER A 99 -18.31 4.12 -5.15
N HIS A 100 -17.21 4.63 -4.58
CA HIS A 100 -15.99 3.87 -4.36
C HIS A 100 -16.01 3.20 -2.98
N SER A 101 -16.53 1.97 -2.96
CA SER A 101 -16.51 1.08 -1.80
C SER A 101 -15.43 0.00 -1.95
N LEU A 102 -14.68 -0.26 -0.88
CA LEU A 102 -13.74 -1.39 -0.82
C LEU A 102 -14.44 -2.69 -0.41
N TYR A 103 -15.64 -2.59 0.16
CA TYR A 103 -16.38 -3.71 0.75
C TYR A 103 -17.70 -4.03 0.02
N GLY A 104 -17.92 -3.45 -1.16
CA GLY A 104 -19.05 -3.77 -2.04
C GLY A 104 -20.37 -3.07 -1.69
N LEU A 105 -20.32 -1.96 -0.95
CA LEU A 105 -21.47 -1.08 -0.72
C LEU A 105 -21.78 -0.28 -2.00
N ALA A 106 -23.05 -0.19 -2.37
CA ALA A 106 -23.48 0.62 -3.52
C ALA A 106 -23.25 2.12 -3.31
N GLN A 107 -23.45 2.58 -2.08
CA GLN A 107 -23.17 3.91 -1.60
C GLN A 107 -22.54 3.79 -0.22
N ALA A 108 -21.33 4.31 -0.08
CA ALA A 108 -20.58 4.24 1.16
C ALA A 108 -20.36 5.64 1.74
N LYS A 109 -20.46 5.73 3.06
CA LYS A 109 -19.90 6.83 3.84
C LYS A 109 -18.46 6.49 4.19
N VAL A 110 -17.54 7.39 3.83
CA VAL A 110 -16.11 7.19 4.05
C VAL A 110 -15.54 8.34 4.86
N VAL A 111 -14.86 8.02 5.96
CA VAL A 111 -14.17 9.01 6.79
C VAL A 111 -12.70 8.67 6.90
N TRP A 112 -11.86 9.65 6.55
CA TRP A 112 -10.42 9.62 6.72
C TRP A 112 -10.06 10.41 7.97
N LEU A 113 -9.39 9.76 8.91
CA LEU A 113 -9.01 10.36 10.19
C LEU A 113 -7.66 9.84 10.68
N ILE A 114 -7.01 10.63 11.52
CA ILE A 114 -5.79 10.22 12.23
C ILE A 114 -6.17 9.75 13.63
N HIS A 115 -5.77 8.53 13.97
CA HIS A 115 -5.85 8.04 15.34
C HIS A 115 -4.73 8.67 16.16
N LYS A 116 -5.11 9.35 17.26
CA LYS A 116 -4.21 10.24 18.02
C LYS A 116 -3.10 9.50 18.78
N THR A 117 -3.32 8.25 19.17
CA THR A 117 -2.37 7.51 20.03
C THR A 117 -1.12 7.06 19.28
N ASP A 118 -1.27 6.69 18.01
CA ASP A 118 -0.21 6.10 17.19
C ASP A 118 0.05 6.85 15.87
N ASN A 119 -0.62 8.00 15.69
CA ASN A 119 -0.59 8.80 14.46
C ASN A 119 -0.84 7.94 13.21
N THR A 120 -1.80 7.02 13.30
CA THR A 120 -2.18 6.15 12.19
C THR A 120 -3.31 6.77 11.38
N LEU A 121 -3.12 6.88 10.06
CA LEU A 121 -4.18 7.24 9.14
C LEU A 121 -5.09 6.04 8.90
N LEU A 122 -6.35 6.25 9.25
CA LEU A 122 -7.43 5.29 9.12
C LEU A 122 -8.41 5.79 8.05
N ARG A 123 -8.89 4.83 7.26
CA ARG A 123 -10.06 4.99 6.40
C ARG A 123 -11.17 4.15 7.00
N VAL A 124 -12.24 4.80 7.43
CA VAL A 124 -13.43 4.16 7.98
C VAL A 124 -14.49 4.15 6.89
N GLU A 125 -15.04 2.99 6.58
CA GLU A 125 -16.09 2.80 5.58
C GLU A 125 -17.32 2.17 6.23
N GLY A 126 -18.51 2.65 5.88
CA GLY A 126 -19.76 2.09 6.36
C GLY A 126 -20.95 2.66 5.61
N GLY A 127 -22.15 2.19 5.96
CA GLY A 127 -23.39 2.74 5.42
C GLY A 127 -23.76 4.04 6.13
N ASP A 128 -24.49 3.93 7.24
CA ASP A 128 -24.85 5.06 8.09
C ASP A 128 -24.17 4.90 9.45
N TYR A 129 -23.24 5.81 9.75
CA TYR A 129 -22.53 5.86 11.02
C TYR A 129 -22.09 7.27 11.35
N ASN A 130 -21.77 7.49 12.62
CA ASN A 130 -21.23 8.75 13.12
C ASN A 130 -19.90 8.52 13.82
N ILE A 131 -19.06 9.56 13.85
CA ILE A 131 -17.84 9.52 14.64
C ILE A 131 -17.98 10.51 15.79
N PRO A 132 -17.79 10.10 17.06
CA PRO A 132 -17.35 8.77 17.52
C PRO A 132 -18.39 7.66 17.30
N LEU A 133 -17.90 6.45 17.03
CA LEU A 133 -18.72 5.28 16.73
C LEU A 133 -19.56 4.86 17.93
N LYS A 134 -20.79 4.42 17.68
CA LYS A 134 -21.67 3.77 18.66
C LYS A 134 -21.51 2.25 18.61
N ASN A 135 -21.90 1.55 19.68
CA ASN A 135 -21.69 0.10 19.81
C ASN A 135 -22.38 -0.74 18.71
N GLU A 136 -23.45 -0.21 18.11
CA GLU A 136 -24.26 -0.91 17.11
C GLU A 136 -23.85 -0.58 15.66
N GLU A 137 -22.96 0.41 15.46
CA GLU A 137 -22.55 0.86 14.14
C GLU A 137 -21.53 -0.11 13.53
N ARG A 138 -21.90 -0.72 12.40
CA ARG A 138 -21.02 -1.62 11.65
C ARG A 138 -20.21 -0.82 10.65
N VAL A 139 -18.92 -0.70 10.92
CA VAL A 139 -17.96 -0.03 10.03
C VAL A 139 -16.74 -0.92 9.82
N GLU A 140 -16.16 -0.78 8.64
CA GLU A 140 -14.90 -1.38 8.27
C GLU A 140 -13.79 -0.34 8.41
N ILE A 141 -12.68 -0.72 9.02
CA ILE A 141 -11.57 0.20 9.32
C ILE A 141 -10.30 -0.33 8.64
N ASP A 142 -9.83 0.43 7.67
CA ASP A 142 -8.57 0.19 6.97
C ASP A 142 -7.44 1.03 7.56
N ILE A 143 -6.33 0.36 7.88
CA ILE A 143 -5.08 1.02 8.25
C ILE A 143 -4.33 1.41 6.97
N ILE A 144 -4.25 2.70 6.69
CA ILE A 144 -3.62 3.21 5.47
C ILE A 144 -2.13 3.45 5.67
N ALA A 145 -1.77 4.17 6.73
CA ALA A 145 -0.37 4.50 7.03
C ALA A 145 -0.18 4.70 8.54
N LYS A 146 0.98 4.27 9.06
CA LYS A 146 1.38 4.48 10.46
C LYS A 146 2.43 5.58 10.56
N ASN A 147 2.52 6.27 11.69
CA ASN A 147 3.48 7.36 11.94
C ASN A 147 3.34 8.52 10.93
N VAL A 148 2.11 9.01 10.75
CA VAL A 148 1.81 10.14 9.88
C VAL A 148 2.21 11.44 10.56
N GLU A 149 3.02 12.25 9.87
CA GLU A 149 3.45 13.58 10.31
C GLU A 149 2.50 14.67 9.80
N LEU A 150 1.93 14.47 8.60
CA LEU A 150 1.02 15.43 7.99
C LEU A 150 -0.12 14.71 7.28
N PHE A 151 -1.35 15.14 7.57
CA PHE A 151 -2.51 14.82 6.76
C PHE A 151 -3.37 16.07 6.63
N LYS A 152 -3.34 16.69 5.44
CA LYS A 152 -4.07 17.93 5.17
C LYS A 152 -4.79 17.85 3.84
N VAL A 153 -6.02 18.33 3.85
CA VAL A 153 -6.89 18.40 2.67
C VAL A 153 -7.40 19.83 2.55
N TYR A 154 -7.17 20.46 1.41
CA TYR A 154 -7.61 21.83 1.12
C TYR A 154 -8.61 21.84 -0.02
N LYS A 155 -9.63 22.69 0.11
CA LYS A 155 -10.59 22.98 -0.96
C LYS A 155 -10.29 24.31 -1.62
N SER A 156 -10.42 24.36 -2.94
CA SER A 156 -10.44 25.60 -3.71
C SER A 156 -11.60 26.49 -3.27
N LYS A 157 -11.42 27.82 -3.38
CA LYS A 157 -12.49 28.80 -3.13
C LYS A 157 -13.72 28.56 -4.00
N LYS A 158 -13.52 28.06 -5.22
CA LYS A 158 -14.58 27.69 -6.17
C LYS A 158 -15.08 26.25 -5.99
N LYS A 159 -14.65 25.54 -4.94
CA LYS A 159 -15.04 24.15 -4.58
C LYS A 159 -14.86 23.09 -5.68
N ASP A 160 -14.22 23.45 -6.78
CA ASP A 160 -13.95 22.65 -7.98
C ASP A 160 -12.71 21.75 -7.86
N LYS A 161 -11.82 22.07 -6.91
CA LYS A 161 -10.55 21.38 -6.70
C LYS A 161 -10.31 21.04 -5.24
N ILE A 162 -9.73 19.88 -5.00
CA ILE A 162 -9.20 19.46 -3.70
C ILE A 162 -7.73 19.11 -3.83
N LEU A 163 -6.92 19.66 -2.94
CA LEU A 163 -5.51 19.31 -2.76
C LEU A 163 -5.38 18.47 -1.50
N ALA A 164 -4.90 17.24 -1.62
CA ALA A 164 -4.62 16.35 -0.50
C ALA A 164 -3.12 16.15 -0.35
N MET A 165 -2.65 16.13 0.90
CA MET A 165 -1.25 15.93 1.26
C MET A 165 -1.14 14.92 2.40
N ILE A 166 -0.27 13.93 2.21
CA ILE A 166 0.03 12.89 3.18
C ILE A 166 1.56 12.84 3.35
N GLN A 167 2.06 12.96 4.57
CA GLN A 167 3.48 12.80 4.90
C GLN A 167 3.61 11.76 6.01
N VAL A 168 4.39 10.71 5.72
CA VAL A 168 4.75 9.67 6.68
C VAL A 168 6.19 9.91 7.12
N LYS A 169 6.50 9.67 8.39
CA LYS A 169 7.85 9.83 8.94
C LYS A 169 8.91 9.12 8.09
N GLY A 170 9.90 9.89 7.64
CA GLY A 170 11.01 9.40 6.81
C GLY A 170 10.64 9.10 5.35
N GLN A 171 9.59 9.73 4.82
CA GLN A 171 9.22 9.69 3.40
C GLN A 171 8.92 11.10 2.88
N ASP A 172 9.09 11.28 1.58
CA ASP A 172 8.71 12.53 0.91
C ASP A 172 7.19 12.74 0.97
N PRO A 173 6.72 13.99 1.12
CA PRO A 173 5.29 14.30 1.11
C PRO A 173 4.63 13.88 -0.21
N GLN A 174 3.53 13.14 -0.11
CA GLN A 174 2.70 12.80 -1.25
C GLN A 174 1.61 13.85 -1.39
N VAL A 175 1.63 14.55 -2.51
CA VAL A 175 0.70 15.64 -2.82
C VAL A 175 -0.03 15.31 -4.11
N PHE A 176 -1.35 15.39 -4.09
CA PHE A 176 -2.13 15.23 -5.30
C PHE A 176 -3.37 16.13 -5.29
N MET A 177 -3.81 16.48 -6.49
CA MET A 177 -4.95 17.35 -6.71
C MET A 177 -6.04 16.60 -7.47
N SER A 178 -7.25 16.61 -6.92
CA SER A 178 -8.47 16.20 -7.63
C SER A 178 -9.19 17.43 -8.16
N GLN A 179 -9.73 17.33 -9.37
CA GLN A 179 -10.46 18.39 -10.08
C GLN A 179 -11.82 17.86 -10.55
N ASN A 180 -12.76 18.75 -10.83
CA ASN A 180 -14.12 18.41 -11.27
C ASN A 180 -14.92 17.65 -10.20
N ILE A 181 -14.76 18.03 -8.94
CA ILE A 181 -15.56 17.48 -7.85
C ILE A 181 -16.96 18.09 -7.97
N ALA A 182 -17.98 17.23 -8.02
CA ALA A 182 -19.34 17.68 -8.25
C ALA A 182 -19.82 18.56 -7.07
N GLU A 183 -20.41 19.71 -7.41
CA GLU A 183 -20.95 20.65 -6.42
C GLU A 183 -22.35 20.20 -5.99
N ALA A 184 -22.62 20.24 -4.68
CA ALA A 184 -23.94 19.91 -4.18
C ALA A 184 -25.00 20.83 -4.85
N PRO A 185 -26.10 20.28 -5.38
CA PRO A 185 -27.16 21.10 -5.94
C PRO A 185 -27.70 22.06 -4.87
N PRO A 186 -28.06 23.30 -5.24
CA PRO A 186 -28.59 24.27 -4.28
C PRO A 186 -29.82 23.70 -3.58
N LYS A 187 -29.84 23.70 -2.24
CA LYS A 187 -31.00 23.26 -1.46
C LYS A 187 -32.21 24.11 -1.89
N PRO A 188 -33.38 23.49 -2.19
CA PRO A 188 -34.60 24.25 -2.42
C PRO A 188 -34.90 25.09 -1.18
N LYS A 189 -35.19 26.39 -1.39
CA LYS A 189 -35.60 27.28 -0.29
C LYS A 189 -36.97 26.82 0.20
N ASP A 190 -37.05 26.36 1.44
CA ASP A 190 -38.33 26.13 2.12
C ASP A 190 -39.08 27.46 2.25
N SER A 191 -40.01 27.72 1.34
CA SER A 191 -40.99 28.80 1.47
C SER A 191 -42.12 28.32 2.36
N ASN A 192 -41.93 28.36 3.69
CA ASN A 192 -43.04 28.21 4.63
C ASN A 192 -42.92 29.23 5.76
N THR A 193 -43.41 30.43 5.48
CA THR A 193 -43.85 31.37 6.52
C THR A 193 -45.37 31.52 6.38
N THR A 194 -46.12 30.53 6.85
CA THR A 194 -47.56 30.70 7.08
C THR A 194 -47.70 31.57 8.32
N LYS A 195 -48.00 32.86 8.13
CA LYS A 195 -48.37 33.78 9.19
C LYS A 195 -49.60 33.22 9.93
N PRO A 196 -49.64 33.22 11.27
CA PRO A 196 -50.84 32.85 12.01
C PRO A 196 -51.94 33.90 11.75
N VAL A 197 -53.06 33.45 11.18
CA VAL A 197 -54.29 34.25 11.09
C VAL A 197 -54.94 34.24 12.47
N THR A 198 -54.98 35.39 13.12
CA THR A 198 -55.79 35.60 14.32
C THR A 198 -57.28 35.64 13.94
N PRO A 199 -58.16 34.87 14.59
CA PRO A 199 -59.60 34.97 14.37
C PRO A 199 -60.15 36.22 15.06
N LYS A 200 -60.84 37.07 14.30
CA LYS A 200 -61.70 38.13 14.84
C LYS A 200 -63.10 37.53 15.06
N VAL A 201 -63.46 37.33 16.31
CA VAL A 201 -64.78 36.86 16.81
C VAL A 201 -65.75 38.07 16.79
N PRO A 202 -67.06 37.86 16.54
CA PRO A 202 -68.02 38.87 16.05
C PRO A 202 -68.28 40.08 16.95
#